data_AF-A0A8C9XLE2-F1
#
_entry.id   AF-A0A8C9XLE2-F1
#
_cell.length_a   1.000
_cell.length_b   1.000
_cell.length_c   1.000
_cell.angle_alpha   90.00
_cell.angle_beta   90.00
_cell.angle_gamma   90.00
#
_symmetry.space_group_name_H-M   'P 1'
#
loop_
_entity.id
_entity.type
_entity.pdbx_description
1 polymer ?
#
loop_
_entity_poly.entity_id
_entity_poly.type
_entity_poly.pdbx_seq_one_letter_code
_entity_poly.pdbx_strand_id
1 'polypeptide(L)'
;GELGCGFAFSTRRQTQIKRESWGITSDCNTSSLLKCFTEFTYSTTTIEITCSDSQTVRLVNGTSLCSGRLEVKSTQSTQPWSSVCEDDFDLQDAEVACREFGCGAPSVLQGVLYEDREAPVWTKEFQCGGQESALLDCDSSARNTCSSGKAVGLTCSGPDYIRFVGEASRCAGKLEMKNYGEWRRVAALDKW
;
A
#
# COMPACT_ATOMS: atom_id res chain seq x y z
N GLY A 1 4.28 -8.68 2.05
CA GLY A 1 3.42 -8.84 3.26
C GLY A 1 2.05 -8.25 2.95
N GLU A 2 0.97 -8.73 3.59
CA GLU A 2 -0.43 -8.36 3.26
C GLU A 2 -0.76 -6.86 3.35
N LEU A 3 0.10 -6.03 3.96
CA LEU A 3 -0.13 -4.60 4.20
C LEU A 3 0.50 -3.66 3.15
N GLY A 4 1.24 -4.20 2.16
CA GLY A 4 1.82 -3.40 1.07
C GLY A 4 2.78 -2.29 1.45
N CYS A 5 3.36 -2.38 2.65
CA CYS A 5 4.19 -1.37 3.27
C CYS A 5 5.58 -1.91 3.66
N GLY A 6 6.01 -3.05 3.08
CA GLY A 6 7.18 -3.80 3.54
C GLY A 6 6.84 -4.73 4.71
N PHE A 7 7.82 -5.00 5.58
CA PHE A 7 7.60 -5.78 6.80
C PHE A 7 7.16 -4.86 7.95
N ALA A 8 6.31 -5.36 8.85
CA ALA A 8 5.96 -4.67 10.08
C ALA A 8 7.24 -4.43 10.89
N PHE A 9 7.63 -3.16 11.03
CA PHE A 9 8.84 -2.75 11.73
C PHE A 9 8.57 -2.53 13.22
N SER A 10 7.40 -2.02 13.56
CA SER A 10 6.97 -1.82 14.94
C SER A 10 5.47 -2.03 15.10
N THR A 11 5.08 -2.57 16.25
CA THR A 11 3.69 -2.76 16.64
C THR A 11 3.52 -2.19 18.05
N ARG A 12 2.58 -1.25 18.24
CA ARG A 12 2.34 -0.58 19.52
C ARG A 12 0.87 -0.68 19.93
N ARG A 13 0.62 -0.95 21.22
CA ARG A 13 -0.70 -0.78 21.82
C ARG A 13 -0.90 0.69 22.21
N GLN A 14 -1.96 1.29 21.68
CA GLN A 14 -2.43 2.62 22.07
C GLN A 14 -3.73 2.52 22.86
N THR A 15 -3.89 3.37 23.86
CA THR A 15 -5.17 3.53 24.56
C THR A 15 -6.18 4.29 23.70
N GLN A 16 -7.43 3.90 23.82
CA GLN A 16 -8.57 4.49 23.13
C GLN A 16 -9.82 4.44 24.00
N ILE A 17 -10.82 5.23 23.62
CA ILE A 17 -12.16 5.13 24.19
C ILE A 17 -12.69 3.72 23.97
N LYS A 18 -13.22 3.10 25.04
CA LYS A 18 -13.81 1.77 25.01
C LYS A 18 -14.85 1.69 23.90
N ARG A 19 -14.62 0.80 22.94
CA ARG A 19 -15.48 0.59 21.78
C ARG A 19 -15.38 -0.83 21.30
N GLU A 20 -16.36 -1.24 20.51
CA GLU A 20 -16.30 -2.51 19.81
C GLU A 20 -15.13 -2.53 18.83
N SER A 21 -14.36 -3.61 18.90
CA SER A 21 -13.12 -3.81 18.16
C SER A 21 -13.04 -5.26 17.69
N TRP A 22 -12.27 -5.50 16.64
CA TRP A 22 -11.85 -6.84 16.24
C TRP A 22 -10.67 -7.26 17.11
N GLY A 23 -10.76 -8.44 17.74
CA GLY A 23 -9.66 -8.98 18.55
C GLY A 23 -8.71 -9.80 17.68
N ILE A 24 -7.41 -9.56 17.76
CA ILE A 24 -6.38 -10.38 17.10
C ILE A 24 -5.47 -11.04 18.15
N THR A 25 -5.07 -12.28 17.89
CA THR A 25 -4.04 -12.98 18.66
C THR A 25 -2.70 -12.96 17.91
N SER A 26 -1.59 -12.77 18.63
CA SER A 26 -0.22 -12.76 18.09
C SER A 26 0.23 -14.12 17.60
N ASP A 27 -0.33 -15.19 18.17
CA ASP A 27 0.04 -16.58 17.86
C ASP A 27 -0.68 -17.12 16.63
N CYS A 28 -1.34 -16.24 15.86
CA CYS A 28 -2.05 -16.66 14.66
C CYS A 28 -1.08 -17.13 13.57
N ASN A 29 -1.11 -18.43 13.30
CA ASN A 29 -0.35 -19.06 12.22
C ASN A 29 -1.29 -19.48 11.09
N THR A 30 -1.80 -18.51 10.33
CA THR A 30 -2.68 -18.77 9.18
C THR A 30 -2.23 -18.02 7.94
N SER A 31 -2.64 -18.50 6.77
CA SER A 31 -2.33 -17.90 5.47
C SER A 31 -3.18 -16.68 5.10
N SER A 32 -4.14 -16.28 5.95
CA SER A 32 -5.01 -15.14 5.73
C SER A 32 -5.31 -14.49 7.05
N LEU A 33 -4.96 -13.21 7.19
CA LEU A 33 -5.20 -12.46 8.42
C LEU A 33 -6.66 -12.52 8.89
N LEU A 34 -7.65 -12.61 7.99
CA LEU A 34 -9.07 -12.75 8.36
C LEU A 34 -9.34 -13.89 9.36
N LYS A 35 -8.57 -14.98 9.28
CA LYS A 35 -8.71 -16.14 10.19
C LYS A 35 -8.10 -15.91 11.57
N CYS A 36 -7.32 -14.84 11.74
CA CYS A 36 -6.66 -14.48 12.99
C CYS A 36 -7.53 -13.66 13.93
N PHE A 37 -8.70 -13.22 13.45
CA PHE A 37 -9.55 -12.31 14.20
C PHE A 37 -10.70 -13.05 14.87
N THR A 38 -11.05 -12.57 16.06
CA THR A 38 -12.23 -12.97 16.81
C THR A 38 -13.22 -11.82 16.87
N GLU A 39 -14.51 -12.16 16.83
CA GLU A 39 -15.58 -11.18 16.77
C GLU A 39 -15.90 -10.59 18.15
N PHE A 40 -16.30 -9.30 18.15
CA PHE A 40 -16.99 -8.60 19.25
C PHE A 40 -16.27 -8.54 20.61
N THR A 41 -15.08 -7.92 20.67
CA THR A 41 -14.52 -7.48 21.96
C THR A 41 -14.72 -5.97 22.17
N TYR A 42 -15.01 -5.56 23.41
CA TYR A 42 -14.92 -4.14 23.79
C TYR A 42 -13.51 -3.85 24.28
N SER A 43 -12.77 -3.08 23.50
CA SER A 43 -11.39 -2.77 23.84
C SER A 43 -11.21 -1.29 24.16
N THR A 44 -10.42 -1.02 25.20
CA THR A 44 -9.82 0.29 25.48
C THR A 44 -8.44 0.43 24.84
N THR A 45 -8.01 -0.55 24.04
CA THR A 45 -6.73 -0.54 23.34
C THR A 45 -6.94 -0.75 21.85
N THR A 46 -6.05 -0.20 21.04
CA THR A 46 -5.96 -0.43 19.59
C THR A 46 -4.51 -0.67 19.20
N ILE A 47 -4.30 -1.37 18.10
CA ILE A 47 -2.97 -1.60 17.55
C ILE A 47 -2.65 -0.52 16.53
N GLU A 48 -1.47 0.08 16.72
CA GLU A 48 -0.80 0.88 15.72
C GLU A 48 0.37 0.06 15.15
N ILE A 49 0.45 0.00 13.83
CA ILE A 49 1.56 -0.68 13.13
C ILE A 49 2.32 0.38 12.36
N THR A 50 3.64 0.30 12.41
CA THR A 50 4.56 1.03 11.54
C THR A 50 5.33 0.00 10.73
N CYS A 51 5.30 0.10 9.42
CA CYS A 51 6.07 -0.75 8.53
C CYS A 51 7.43 -0.11 8.21
N SER A 52 8.34 -0.92 7.69
CA SER A 52 9.65 -0.46 7.23
C SER A 52 9.50 0.42 5.97
N ASP A 53 9.94 1.68 6.06
CA ASP A 53 9.95 2.68 4.98
C ASP A 53 10.93 2.35 3.82
N SER A 54 11.40 1.09 3.70
CA SER A 54 12.37 0.67 2.68
C SER A 54 11.74 0.50 1.29
N GLN A 55 10.62 1.16 1.01
CA GLN A 55 9.91 1.00 -0.24
C GLN A 55 10.53 1.92 -1.30
N THR A 56 10.95 1.33 -2.40
CA THR A 56 11.38 2.03 -3.61
C THR A 56 10.21 2.49 -4.46
N VAL A 57 9.00 1.98 -4.20
CA VAL A 57 7.75 2.34 -4.88
C VAL A 57 6.62 2.59 -3.88
N ARG A 58 5.56 3.27 -4.34
CA ARG A 58 4.73 4.07 -3.44
C ARG A 58 3.39 4.44 -4.10
N LEU A 59 2.24 4.04 -3.52
CA LEU A 59 0.91 4.53 -3.92
C LEU A 59 0.46 5.72 -3.06
N VAL A 60 0.17 6.87 -3.65
CA VAL A 60 -0.26 8.09 -2.92
C VAL A 60 -1.65 8.57 -3.37
N ASN A 61 -2.32 9.36 -2.52
CA ASN A 61 -3.62 9.97 -2.83
C ASN A 61 -4.72 8.98 -3.28
N GLY A 62 -4.63 7.72 -2.86
CA GLY A 62 -5.67 6.72 -3.10
C GLY A 62 -6.60 6.52 -1.91
N THR A 63 -7.61 5.68 -2.11
CA THR A 63 -8.65 5.38 -1.12
C THR A 63 -8.33 4.18 -0.22
N SER A 64 -7.26 3.44 -0.54
CA SER A 64 -6.85 2.21 0.15
C SER A 64 -5.33 2.01 0.06
N LEU A 65 -4.81 1.00 0.75
CA LEU A 65 -3.39 0.60 0.66
C LEU A 65 -2.99 0.08 -0.73
N CYS A 66 -4.00 -0.32 -1.52
CA CYS A 66 -3.84 -0.95 -2.82
C CYS A 66 -4.39 -0.07 -3.96
N SER A 67 -4.60 1.21 -3.70
CA SER A 67 -5.00 2.18 -4.72
C SER A 67 -4.24 3.50 -4.57
N GLY A 68 -3.99 4.19 -5.67
CA GLY A 68 -3.43 5.54 -5.68
C GLY A 68 -2.57 5.81 -6.91
N ARG A 69 -1.99 7.01 -6.97
CA ARG A 69 -0.96 7.35 -7.95
C ARG A 69 0.34 6.63 -7.61
N LEU A 70 0.96 5.99 -8.60
CA LEU A 70 2.24 5.31 -8.43
C LEU A 70 3.40 6.30 -8.53
N GLU A 71 4.24 6.26 -7.52
CA GLU A 71 5.48 7.03 -7.42
C GLU A 71 6.65 6.10 -7.10
N VAL A 72 7.81 6.41 -7.68
CA VAL A 72 9.06 5.63 -7.56
C VAL A 72 10.13 6.52 -6.95
N LYS A 73 10.96 5.94 -6.08
CA LYS A 73 12.00 6.67 -5.36
C LYS A 73 13.18 6.95 -6.29
N SER A 74 13.46 8.23 -6.54
CA SER A 74 14.62 8.67 -7.31
C SER A 74 15.81 8.90 -6.39
N THR A 75 16.94 8.24 -6.67
CA THR A 75 18.19 8.38 -5.90
C THR A 75 19.00 9.62 -6.29
N GLN A 76 18.59 10.35 -7.33
CA GLN A 76 19.40 11.37 -7.98
C GLN A 76 18.90 12.81 -7.81
N SER A 77 17.85 13.07 -7.04
CA SER A 77 17.26 14.42 -6.95
C SER A 77 16.91 14.86 -5.53
N THR A 78 16.74 16.18 -5.37
CA THR A 78 16.26 16.83 -4.13
C THR A 78 14.81 16.50 -3.80
N GLN A 79 14.02 16.08 -4.80
CA GLN A 79 12.68 15.51 -4.64
C GLN A 79 12.76 13.99 -4.76
N PRO A 80 12.75 13.23 -3.65
CA PRO A 80 13.12 11.82 -3.67
C PRO A 80 12.11 10.89 -4.36
N TRP A 81 10.99 11.42 -4.89
CA TRP A 81 9.93 10.65 -5.52
C TRP A 81 9.62 11.18 -6.90
N SER A 82 9.26 10.29 -7.82
CA SER A 82 8.87 10.61 -9.18
C SER A 82 7.59 9.89 -9.56
N SER A 83 6.64 10.57 -10.18
CA SER A 83 5.39 9.97 -10.66
C SER A 83 5.65 9.16 -11.93
N VAL A 84 5.10 7.95 -12.04
CA VAL A 84 5.26 7.13 -13.24
C VAL A 84 4.31 7.60 -14.33
N CYS A 85 4.79 7.72 -15.57
CA CYS A 85 3.96 8.16 -16.69
C CYS A 85 2.91 7.10 -17.07
N GLU A 86 1.69 7.53 -17.42
CA GLU A 86 0.65 6.63 -17.96
C GLU A 86 1.04 5.99 -19.30
N ASP A 87 1.66 6.76 -20.22
CA ASP A 87 1.98 6.29 -21.58
C ASP A 87 3.06 5.19 -21.58
N ASP A 88 3.87 5.13 -20.52
CA ASP A 88 5.06 4.30 -20.38
C ASP A 88 4.89 3.21 -19.30
N PHE A 89 3.65 2.86 -18.96
CA PHE A 89 3.31 1.89 -17.92
C PHE A 89 2.20 0.94 -18.38
N ASP A 90 2.55 -0.33 -18.56
CA ASP A 90 1.63 -1.34 -19.10
C ASP A 90 1.05 -2.29 -18.03
N LEU A 91 0.31 -3.31 -18.47
CA LEU A 91 -0.31 -4.29 -17.57
C LEU A 91 0.73 -5.18 -16.85
N GLN A 92 1.85 -5.51 -17.49
CA GLN A 92 2.90 -6.32 -16.86
C GLN A 92 3.61 -5.53 -15.77
N ASP A 93 3.87 -4.25 -16.00
CA ASP A 93 4.39 -3.34 -14.97
C ASP A 93 3.42 -3.25 -13.78
N ALA A 94 2.11 -3.17 -14.07
CA ALA A 94 1.07 -3.16 -13.06
C ALA A 94 1.01 -4.46 -12.23
N GLU A 95 1.22 -5.61 -12.86
CA GLU A 95 1.30 -6.91 -12.18
C GLU A 95 2.47 -6.97 -11.20
N VAL A 96 3.65 -6.51 -11.63
CA VAL A 96 4.83 -6.43 -10.76
C VAL A 96 4.58 -5.48 -9.61
N ALA A 97 4.07 -4.27 -9.87
CA ALA A 97 3.79 -3.27 -8.84
C ALA A 97 2.76 -3.78 -7.82
N CYS A 98 1.62 -4.34 -8.27
CA CYS A 98 0.60 -4.87 -7.37
C CYS A 98 1.12 -6.06 -6.53
N ARG A 99 2.00 -6.89 -7.09
CA ARG A 99 2.66 -7.97 -6.36
C ARG A 99 3.66 -7.44 -5.34
N GLU A 100 4.45 -6.42 -5.68
CA GLU A 100 5.38 -5.76 -4.75
C GLU A 100 4.64 -5.19 -3.53
N PHE A 101 3.45 -4.61 -3.75
CA PHE A 101 2.54 -4.17 -2.68
C PHE A 101 1.77 -5.32 -2.00
N GLY A 102 1.92 -6.58 -2.42
CA GLY A 102 1.13 -7.68 -1.86
C GLY A 102 -0.39 -7.52 -2.02
N CYS A 103 -0.81 -6.74 -3.03
CA CYS A 103 -2.19 -6.36 -3.28
C CYS A 103 -2.86 -7.21 -4.37
N GLY A 104 -2.31 -8.37 -4.72
CA GLY A 104 -2.89 -9.27 -5.72
C GLY A 104 -2.72 -8.74 -7.15
N ALA A 105 -3.75 -8.90 -7.97
CA ALA A 105 -3.72 -8.57 -9.40
C ALA A 105 -4.14 -7.11 -9.66
N PRO A 106 -3.65 -6.47 -10.74
CA PRO A 106 -4.15 -5.16 -11.15
C PRO A 106 -5.63 -5.24 -11.53
N SER A 107 -6.42 -4.27 -11.08
CA SER A 107 -7.87 -4.19 -11.33
C SER A 107 -8.25 -2.94 -12.14
N VAL A 108 -7.57 -1.81 -11.90
CA VAL A 108 -7.78 -0.56 -12.66
C VAL A 108 -6.43 0.11 -12.92
N LEU A 109 -6.24 0.56 -14.15
CA LEU A 109 -5.18 1.44 -14.61
C LEU A 109 -5.84 2.70 -15.18
N GLN A 110 -5.55 3.85 -14.58
CA GLN A 110 -6.15 5.11 -14.99
C GLN A 110 -5.13 6.25 -14.90
N GLY A 111 -5.00 7.05 -15.96
CA GLY A 111 -4.25 8.30 -15.89
C GLY A 111 -4.88 9.36 -15.00
N VAL A 112 -4.07 9.92 -14.10
CA VAL A 112 -4.41 11.06 -13.25
C VAL A 112 -3.60 12.26 -13.73
N LEU A 113 -4.26 13.41 -13.89
CA LEU A 113 -3.58 14.63 -14.34
C LEU A 113 -2.48 15.02 -13.36
N TYR A 114 -1.33 15.39 -13.91
CA TYR A 114 -0.24 15.96 -13.15
C TYR A 114 -0.62 17.38 -12.70
N GLU A 115 -0.56 17.66 -11.40
CA GLU A 115 -0.66 19.03 -10.90
C GLU A 115 0.75 19.64 -10.81
N ASP A 116 0.90 20.92 -11.18
CA ASP A 116 2.19 21.65 -11.28
C ASP A 116 3.07 21.68 -10.00
N ARG A 117 2.58 21.13 -8.88
CA ARG A 117 3.30 21.04 -7.59
C ARG A 117 3.63 19.60 -7.16
N GLU A 118 3.39 18.60 -7.99
CA GLU A 118 3.61 17.18 -7.67
C GLU A 118 5.04 16.69 -7.94
N ALA A 119 5.30 15.40 -7.66
CA ALA A 119 6.58 14.73 -7.82
C ALA A 119 6.97 14.59 -9.30
N PRO A 120 8.20 14.92 -9.73
CA PRO A 120 8.61 14.96 -11.14
C PRO A 120 8.30 13.66 -11.88
N VAL A 121 8.06 13.71 -13.19
CA VAL A 121 7.76 12.50 -13.96
C VAL A 121 9.01 11.61 -14.09
N TRP A 122 8.82 10.32 -13.85
CA TRP A 122 9.84 9.29 -14.03
C TRP A 122 10.18 9.18 -15.53
N THR A 123 11.47 9.22 -15.85
CA THR A 123 11.95 9.42 -17.23
C THR A 123 12.30 8.13 -17.97
N LYS A 124 11.84 6.98 -17.46
CA LYS A 124 12.12 5.68 -18.06
C LYS A 124 10.85 4.83 -18.14
N GLU A 125 10.68 4.16 -19.27
CA GLU A 125 9.66 3.13 -19.45
C GLU A 125 10.08 1.87 -18.68
N PHE A 126 9.17 1.31 -17.90
CA PHE A 126 9.36 -0.01 -17.31
C PHE A 126 9.05 -1.08 -18.37
N GLN A 127 9.87 -2.13 -18.41
CA GLN A 127 9.72 -3.21 -19.38
C GLN A 127 9.70 -4.54 -18.64
N CYS A 128 8.75 -4.67 -17.72
CA CYS A 128 8.61 -5.88 -16.92
C CYS A 128 8.15 -7.08 -17.77
N GLY A 129 8.71 -8.26 -17.48
CA GLY A 129 8.23 -9.55 -18.00
C GLY A 129 7.14 -10.19 -17.15
N GLY A 130 6.76 -9.55 -16.03
CA GLY A 130 5.67 -9.96 -15.15
C GLY A 130 6.07 -10.94 -14.03
N GLN A 131 7.35 -11.33 -13.92
CA GLN A 131 7.85 -12.26 -12.89
C GLN A 131 8.75 -11.60 -11.82
N GLU A 132 9.09 -10.33 -12.03
CA GLU A 132 9.96 -9.54 -11.17
C GLU A 132 9.37 -9.35 -9.76
N SER A 133 10.21 -9.30 -8.74
CA SER A 133 9.73 -9.13 -7.37
C SER A 133 9.48 -7.66 -7.01
N ALA A 134 10.19 -6.74 -7.65
CA ALA A 134 10.00 -5.31 -7.53
C ALA A 134 10.04 -4.61 -8.90
N LEU A 135 9.38 -3.46 -9.01
CA LEU A 135 9.31 -2.67 -10.25
C LEU A 135 10.70 -2.19 -10.72
N LEU A 136 11.59 -1.92 -9.76
CA LEU A 136 12.99 -1.54 -10.06
C LEU A 136 13.88 -2.72 -10.48
N ASP A 137 13.38 -3.96 -10.42
CA ASP A 137 14.09 -5.14 -10.94
C ASP A 137 13.81 -5.35 -12.45
N CYS A 138 12.83 -4.64 -13.01
CA CYS A 138 12.50 -4.70 -14.43
C CYS A 138 13.57 -3.96 -15.27
N ASP A 139 13.71 -4.36 -16.53
CA ASP A 139 14.51 -3.58 -17.47
C ASP A 139 13.86 -2.21 -17.69
N SER A 140 14.67 -1.21 -18.06
CA SER A 140 14.18 0.16 -18.23
C SER A 140 14.81 0.84 -19.45
N SER A 141 13.97 1.45 -20.27
CA SER A 141 14.39 2.17 -21.46
C SER A 141 14.28 3.68 -21.25
N ALA A 142 15.22 4.46 -21.78
CA ALA A 142 15.19 5.94 -21.73
C ALA A 142 14.24 6.53 -22.78
N ARG A 143 13.03 5.98 -22.88
CA ARG A 143 11.93 6.57 -23.64
C ARG A 143 11.30 7.68 -22.80
N ASN A 144 11.30 8.90 -23.34
CA ASN A 144 10.53 10.01 -22.80
C ASN A 144 9.31 10.23 -23.69
N THR A 145 8.36 9.31 -23.62
CA THR A 145 7.16 9.29 -24.47
C THR A 145 5.93 9.84 -23.76
N CYS A 146 6.09 10.34 -22.54
CA CYS A 146 5.02 10.90 -21.71
C CYS A 146 4.35 12.15 -22.31
N SER A 147 3.46 11.93 -23.26
CA SER A 147 2.76 12.94 -24.05
C SER A 147 1.41 13.30 -23.43
N SER A 148 0.81 12.36 -22.70
CA SER A 148 -0.48 12.55 -22.02
C SER A 148 -0.42 13.56 -20.88
N GLY A 149 0.77 13.84 -20.33
CA GLY A 149 0.94 14.69 -19.14
C GLY A 149 0.25 14.12 -17.89
N LYS A 150 0.03 12.80 -17.87
CA LYS A 150 -0.66 12.09 -16.80
C LYS A 150 0.27 11.13 -16.10
N ALA A 151 0.10 11.05 -14.78
CA ALA A 151 0.71 10.02 -13.96
C ALA A 151 -0.20 8.80 -13.89
N VAL A 152 0.38 7.60 -13.76
CA VAL A 152 -0.40 6.38 -13.60
C VAL A 152 -1.05 6.31 -12.22
N GLY A 153 -2.37 6.15 -12.21
CA GLY A 153 -3.17 5.69 -11.08
C GLY A 153 -3.36 4.19 -11.18
N LEU A 154 -2.96 3.48 -10.13
CA LEU A 154 -3.04 2.03 -10.03
C LEU A 154 -4.03 1.65 -8.92
N THR A 155 -4.95 0.73 -9.24
CA THR A 155 -5.75 0.00 -8.24
C THR A 155 -5.54 -1.49 -8.43
N CYS A 156 -5.11 -2.14 -7.35
CA CYS A 156 -4.93 -3.58 -7.27
C CYS A 156 -6.10 -4.23 -6.54
N SER A 157 -6.28 -5.53 -6.73
CA SER A 157 -7.36 -6.36 -6.17
C SER A 157 -7.21 -6.64 -4.67
N GLY A 158 -6.44 -5.82 -3.95
CA GLY A 158 -5.90 -6.17 -2.64
C GLY A 158 -6.95 -6.47 -1.59
N PRO A 159 -6.54 -6.75 -0.34
CA PRO A 159 -7.49 -7.08 0.70
C PRO A 159 -8.45 -5.91 0.98
N ASP A 160 -9.68 -5.99 0.47
CA ASP A 160 -10.79 -5.05 0.71
C ASP A 160 -11.26 -5.03 2.18
N TYR A 161 -10.60 -5.82 3.02
CA TYR A 161 -10.90 -6.00 4.41
C TYR A 161 -9.90 -5.34 5.36
N ILE A 162 -8.82 -4.70 4.92
CA ILE A 162 -7.82 -4.11 5.85
C ILE A 162 -7.38 -2.70 5.43
N ARG A 163 -7.20 -1.79 6.40
CA ARG A 163 -6.72 -0.42 6.15
C ARG A 163 -6.02 0.20 7.36
N PHE A 164 -5.12 1.14 7.11
CA PHE A 164 -4.66 2.08 8.13
C PHE A 164 -5.58 3.29 8.21
N VAL A 165 -5.81 3.78 9.43
CA VAL A 165 -6.53 5.02 9.71
C VAL A 165 -5.70 5.91 10.64
N GLY A 166 -5.70 7.22 10.33
CA GLY A 166 -4.89 8.23 11.00
C GLY A 166 -3.73 8.73 10.12
N GLU A 167 -3.39 10.00 10.25
CA GLU A 167 -2.50 10.76 9.34
C GLU A 167 -0.99 10.41 9.44
N ALA A 168 -0.58 9.30 10.07
CA ALA A 168 0.84 9.08 10.34
C ALA A 168 1.64 8.61 9.10
N SER A 169 1.04 7.85 8.18
CA SER A 169 1.58 7.45 6.85
C SER A 169 0.66 6.37 6.28
N ARG A 170 0.70 6.09 4.97
CA ARG A 170 0.07 4.86 4.43
C ARG A 170 0.71 3.57 4.94
N CYS A 171 1.91 3.67 5.52
CA CYS A 171 2.67 2.56 6.11
C CYS A 171 2.69 2.64 7.64
N ALA A 172 1.96 3.59 8.24
CA ALA A 172 1.92 3.73 9.69
C ALA A 172 0.56 4.24 10.17
N GLY A 173 -0.07 3.51 11.08
CA GLY A 173 -1.32 4.00 11.66
C GLY A 173 -2.08 2.95 12.44
N LYS A 174 -3.28 3.35 12.88
CA LYS A 174 -4.20 2.44 13.57
C LYS A 174 -4.80 1.49 12.56
N LEU A 175 -4.83 0.20 12.89
CA LEU A 175 -5.36 -0.79 11.98
C LEU A 175 -6.89 -0.89 12.12
N GLU A 176 -7.58 -0.82 10.99
CA GLU A 176 -8.99 -1.17 10.86
C GLU A 176 -9.17 -2.36 9.92
N MET A 177 -10.17 -3.18 10.24
CA MET A 177 -10.56 -4.33 9.43
C MET A 177 -12.06 -4.31 9.15
N LYS A 178 -12.45 -4.78 7.96
CA LYS A 178 -13.83 -5.01 7.56
C LYS A 178 -14.19 -6.49 7.79
N ASN A 179 -15.19 -6.76 8.62
CA ASN A 179 -15.79 -8.08 8.74
C ASN A 179 -17.32 -7.94 8.70
N TYR A 180 -18.02 -8.83 8.01
CA TYR A 180 -19.47 -8.73 7.74
C TYR A 180 -19.95 -7.35 7.26
N GLY A 181 -19.12 -6.65 6.48
CA GLY A 181 -19.45 -5.32 5.96
C GLY A 181 -19.07 -4.15 6.88
N GLU A 182 -18.68 -4.40 8.13
CA GLU A 182 -18.40 -3.37 9.13
C GLU A 182 -16.91 -3.15 9.38
N TRP A 183 -16.47 -1.90 9.32
CA TRP A 183 -15.12 -1.49 9.71
C TRP A 183 -15.02 -1.28 11.21
N ARG A 184 -14.05 -1.92 11.87
CA ARG A 184 -13.74 -1.69 13.28
C ARG A 184 -12.24 -1.70 13.50
N ARG A 185 -11.81 -1.04 14.59
CA ARG A 185 -10.41 -1.04 15.01
C ARG A 185 -9.98 -2.42 15.47
N VAL A 186 -8.72 -2.74 15.23
CA VAL A 186 -8.11 -3.96 15.71
C VAL A 186 -7.49 -3.72 17.10
N ALA A 187 -7.70 -4.67 18.00
CA ALA A 187 -7.13 -4.71 19.34
C ALA A 187 -6.39 -6.05 19.56
N ALA A 188 -5.23 -6.00 20.23
CA ALA A 188 -4.53 -7.22 20.63
C ALA A 188 -5.22 -7.83 21.84
N LEU A 189 -5.55 -9.12 21.76
CA LEU A 189 -6.12 -9.87 22.88
C LEU A 189 -5.07 -10.31 23.89
N ASP A 190 -3.82 -10.45 23.43
CA ASP A 190 -2.75 -11.02 24.24
C ASP A 190 -2.01 -9.95 25.04
N LYS A 191 -1.47 -10.36 26.18
CA LYS A 191 -0.49 -9.58 26.93
C LYS A 191 0.90 -9.87 26.38
N TRP A 192 1.40 -9.02 25.50
CA TRP A 192 2.85 -8.86 25.31
C TRP A 192 3.48 -8.30 26.57
#